data_AF-A0A0L0NJE9-F1
#
_entry.id   AF-A0A0L0NJE9-F1
#
_cell.length_a   1.000
_cell.length_b   1.000
_cell.length_c   1.000
_cell.angle_alpha   90.00
_cell.angle_beta   90.00
_cell.angle_gamma   90.00
#
_symmetry.space_group_name_H-M   'P 1'
#
loop_
_entity.id
_entity.type
_entity.pdbx_description
1 polymer ?
#
loop_
_entity_poly.entity_id
_entity_poly.type
_entity_poly.pdbx_seq_one_letter_code
_entity_poly.pdbx_strand_id
1 'polypeptide(L)'
;MYAGPQQLLLATARGTISPTSFARSSILLRAPLSITTTTTSSRLAAPATSPGAHHSLARRQGFSSSRLLGGRMASDDDYMAFLDKANKDLSEGQARARAERQETAKTATLKTVDDWSDVPKVVQDVCRNEVYVSEADEPFEVVSLKWHGKDGLPNEFEFAKLINHWAPESADVDILDPLDWDSPRGQYTKVIEAVREAGRGNDVRVYRVGRDHTRVEYWVVTSEEGRVVGAKALAIES
;
A
#
# COMPACT_ATOMS: atom_id res chain seq x y z
N MET A 1 61.79 42.17 13.78
CA MET A 1 60.70 41.32 13.26
C MET A 1 59.65 41.17 14.34
N TYR A 2 58.37 41.13 13.91
CA TYR A 2 57.11 41.09 14.68
C TYR A 2 56.52 42.43 15.12
N ALA A 3 55.70 42.97 14.20
CA ALA A 3 54.74 44.04 14.41
C ALA A 3 53.45 43.48 15.04
N GLY A 4 52.90 44.21 16.00
CA GLY A 4 51.58 44.00 16.59
C GLY A 4 50.44 44.55 15.72
N PRO A 5 49.18 44.26 16.08
CA PRO A 5 48.03 44.33 15.18
C PRO A 5 47.39 45.71 15.14
N GLN A 6 46.96 46.14 13.95
CA GLN A 6 45.99 47.23 13.80
C GLN A 6 44.60 46.66 13.54
N GLN A 7 43.65 47.10 14.36
CA GLN A 7 42.22 47.04 14.10
C GLN A 7 41.83 48.17 13.14
N LEU A 8 40.97 47.88 12.16
CA LEU A 8 40.18 48.92 11.47
C LEU A 8 38.75 48.43 11.19
N LEU A 9 37.88 48.84 12.10
CA LEU A 9 36.52 49.36 11.99
C LEU A 9 35.76 49.40 10.62
N LEU A 10 34.50 48.93 10.70
CA LEU A 10 33.23 49.46 10.15
C LEU A 10 33.00 49.53 8.62
N ALA A 11 31.99 48.79 8.14
CA ALA A 11 30.94 49.34 7.28
C ALA A 11 29.67 48.47 7.27
N THR A 12 28.60 49.04 7.81
CA THR A 12 27.21 48.58 7.82
C THR A 12 26.58 48.80 6.44
N ALA A 13 25.81 47.83 5.92
CA ALA A 13 24.88 48.08 4.82
C ALA A 13 23.50 47.49 5.15
N ARG A 14 22.54 48.40 5.39
CA ARG A 14 21.10 48.16 5.44
C ARG A 14 20.50 48.56 4.08
N GLY A 15 19.44 47.88 3.67
CA GLY A 15 18.47 48.34 2.67
C GLY A 15 18.15 47.25 1.64
N THR A 16 16.92 47.04 1.16
CA THR A 16 15.64 47.71 1.37
C THR A 16 14.56 46.76 0.82
N ILE A 17 13.38 46.77 1.42
CA ILE A 17 12.17 46.04 0.98
C ILE A 17 11.55 46.78 -0.21
N SER A 18 10.97 46.05 -1.19
CA SER A 18 9.85 46.55 -1.99
C SER A 18 8.98 45.40 -2.54
N PRO A 19 7.64 45.45 -2.35
CA PRO A 19 6.66 44.53 -2.91
C PRO A 19 5.84 45.20 -4.03
N THR A 20 5.49 44.46 -5.09
CA THR A 20 4.45 44.77 -6.11
C THR A 20 4.53 43.66 -7.19
N SER A 21 3.50 43.15 -7.85
CA SER A 21 2.11 43.55 -8.04
C SER A 21 1.33 42.34 -8.57
N PHE A 22 0.05 42.27 -8.20
CA PHE A 22 -0.99 41.51 -8.89
C PHE A 22 -1.05 41.86 -10.38
N ALA A 23 -1.34 40.88 -11.23
CA ALA A 23 -1.99 41.08 -12.52
C ALA A 23 -3.04 39.98 -12.75
N ARG A 24 -4.31 40.38 -12.65
CA ARG A 24 -5.46 39.66 -13.17
C ARG A 24 -5.41 39.70 -14.70
N SER A 25 -5.70 38.59 -15.35
CA SER A 25 -6.27 38.60 -16.69
C SER A 25 -7.55 37.77 -16.71
N SER A 26 -8.59 38.39 -17.24
CA SER A 26 -9.96 37.92 -17.27
C SER A 26 -10.38 37.73 -18.73
N ILE A 27 -11.15 36.66 -18.97
CA ILE A 27 -12.25 36.56 -19.94
C ILE A 27 -11.87 36.45 -21.43
N LEU A 28 -12.38 35.39 -22.09
CA LEU A 28 -13.29 35.40 -23.27
C LEU A 28 -13.58 33.92 -23.63
N LEU A 29 -14.71 33.34 -23.19
CA LEU A 29 -16.00 33.24 -23.89
C LEU A 29 -15.97 32.46 -25.23
N ARG A 30 -16.45 31.20 -25.25
CA ARG A 30 -17.23 30.66 -26.37
C ARG A 30 -18.14 29.49 -25.94
N ALA A 31 -19.31 29.48 -26.56
CA ALA A 31 -20.57 28.86 -26.14
C ALA A 31 -20.76 27.42 -26.70
N PRO A 32 -21.91 26.75 -26.40
CA PRO A 32 -22.09 25.29 -26.37
C PRO A 32 -22.59 24.69 -27.69
N LEU A 33 -22.74 23.35 -27.75
CA LEU A 33 -23.55 22.47 -28.64
C LEU A 33 -22.78 21.13 -28.80
N SER A 34 -23.30 19.91 -28.70
CA SER A 34 -24.66 19.38 -28.80
C SER A 34 -24.78 18.05 -28.05
N ILE A 35 -25.97 17.82 -27.49
CA ILE A 35 -26.47 16.53 -27.02
C ILE A 35 -26.90 15.74 -28.26
N THR A 36 -26.46 14.49 -28.38
CA THR A 36 -27.15 13.51 -29.24
C THR A 36 -27.25 12.18 -28.53
N THR A 37 -28.48 11.88 -28.14
CA THR A 37 -28.98 10.61 -27.64
C THR A 37 -29.13 9.62 -28.79
N THR A 38 -28.63 8.39 -28.64
CA THR A 38 -29.14 7.26 -29.43
C THR A 38 -29.21 6.00 -28.57
N THR A 39 -30.43 5.75 -28.11
CA THR A 39 -31.11 4.47 -27.93
C THR A 39 -30.45 3.29 -28.63
N THR A 40 -30.17 2.22 -27.88
CA THR A 40 -30.48 0.84 -28.33
C THR A 40 -30.78 0.00 -27.10
N SER A 41 -32.06 -0.40 -27.01
CA SER A 41 -32.57 -1.37 -26.06
C SER A 41 -32.40 -2.76 -26.65
N SER A 42 -31.90 -3.71 -25.87
CA SER A 42 -32.09 -5.14 -26.13
C SER A 42 -32.09 -5.88 -24.80
N ARG A 43 -33.30 -6.17 -24.33
CA ARG A 43 -33.60 -7.19 -23.31
C ARG A 43 -33.28 -8.60 -23.83
N LEU A 44 -33.17 -9.53 -22.88
CA LEU A 44 -33.19 -11.01 -22.92
C LEU A 44 -31.88 -11.52 -22.32
N ALA A 45 -31.81 -12.45 -21.38
CA ALA A 45 -32.82 -13.28 -20.73
C ALA A 45 -32.23 -13.82 -19.42
N ALA A 46 -33.09 -14.19 -18.48
CA ALA A 46 -32.72 -14.96 -17.29
C ALA A 46 -32.27 -16.38 -17.65
N PRO A 47 -31.36 -17.01 -16.89
CA PRO A 47 -31.24 -18.46 -16.92
C PRO A 47 -32.21 -19.10 -15.92
N ALA A 48 -33.09 -19.92 -16.47
CA ALA A 48 -33.98 -20.80 -15.75
C ALA A 48 -33.24 -22.02 -15.17
N THR A 49 -33.91 -22.60 -14.19
CA THR A 49 -33.68 -23.86 -13.47
C THR A 49 -33.45 -25.10 -14.34
N SER A 50 -32.73 -26.06 -13.73
CA SER A 50 -32.42 -27.48 -14.07
C SER A 50 -33.33 -28.22 -15.06
N PRO A 51 -32.77 -29.25 -15.72
CA PRO A 51 -33.01 -30.64 -15.27
C PRO A 51 -31.79 -31.58 -15.38
N GLY A 52 -31.87 -32.67 -14.63
CA GLY A 52 -30.81 -33.68 -14.50
C GLY A 52 -30.50 -34.47 -15.77
N ALA A 53 -29.31 -35.05 -15.77
CA ALA A 53 -28.88 -36.05 -16.72
C ALA A 53 -28.28 -37.24 -15.97
N HIS A 54 -28.94 -38.38 -16.12
CA HIS A 54 -28.48 -39.68 -15.67
C HIS A 54 -27.31 -40.13 -16.54
N HIS A 55 -26.14 -40.34 -15.94
CA HIS A 55 -25.04 -41.06 -16.59
C HIS A 55 -25.22 -42.56 -16.35
N SER A 56 -25.63 -43.25 -17.41
CA SER A 56 -25.53 -44.70 -17.57
C SER A 56 -24.10 -45.06 -18.02
N LEU A 57 -23.39 -45.83 -17.21
CA LEU A 57 -22.23 -46.62 -17.64
C LEU A 57 -22.39 -48.09 -17.25
N ALA A 58 -21.83 -48.93 -18.11
CA ALA A 58 -22.25 -50.28 -18.39
C ALA A 58 -21.68 -51.35 -17.45
N ARG A 59 -22.53 -52.37 -17.22
CA ARG A 59 -22.29 -53.82 -17.38
C ARG A 59 -21.10 -54.50 -16.64
N ARG A 60 -21.52 -55.24 -15.60
CA ARG A 60 -21.10 -56.60 -15.14
C ARG A 60 -19.63 -56.86 -14.80
N GLN A 61 -19.40 -57.20 -13.53
CA GLN A 61 -18.95 -58.55 -13.17
C GLN A 61 -19.77 -59.06 -11.98
N GLY A 62 -20.22 -60.31 -12.08
CA GLY A 62 -20.94 -60.98 -11.02
C GLY A 62 -19.98 -61.60 -10.02
N PHE A 63 -20.35 -61.55 -8.75
CA PHE A 63 -19.98 -62.55 -7.78
C PHE A 63 -21.26 -62.92 -7.03
N SER A 64 -21.70 -64.17 -7.22
CA SER A 64 -22.66 -64.81 -6.32
C SER A 64 -21.97 -65.02 -4.97
N SER A 65 -22.58 -64.53 -3.90
CA SER A 65 -22.66 -65.26 -2.63
C SER A 65 -23.74 -64.63 -1.76
N SER A 66 -24.86 -65.33 -1.70
CA SER A 66 -25.80 -65.27 -0.59
C SER A 66 -25.06 -65.53 0.73
N ARG A 67 -25.01 -64.53 1.61
CA ARG A 67 -25.01 -64.73 3.07
C ARG A 67 -25.97 -63.74 3.71
N LEU A 68 -26.99 -64.31 4.33
CA LEU A 68 -27.80 -63.68 5.36
C LEU A 68 -26.90 -63.35 6.57
N LEU A 69 -27.31 -62.33 7.32
CA LEU A 69 -26.82 -61.92 8.65
C LEU A 69 -25.56 -61.05 8.68
N GLY A 70 -25.70 -59.87 9.29
CA GLY A 70 -24.61 -59.00 9.68
C GLY A 70 -24.66 -57.65 8.99
N GLY A 71 -25.61 -56.79 9.40
CA GLY A 71 -25.44 -55.36 9.19
C GLY A 71 -24.13 -54.97 9.85
N ARG A 72 -23.07 -54.84 9.05
CA ARG A 72 -21.83 -54.20 9.46
C ARG A 72 -22.21 -52.74 9.62
N MET A 73 -22.74 -52.43 10.79
CA MET A 73 -22.71 -51.10 11.39
C MET A 73 -21.33 -50.56 11.03
N ALA A 74 -21.25 -49.35 10.46
CA ALA A 74 -19.96 -48.67 10.28
C ALA A 74 -19.17 -48.94 11.55
N SER A 75 -18.11 -49.75 11.43
CA SER A 75 -17.45 -50.35 12.58
C SER A 75 -17.07 -49.18 13.48
N ASP A 76 -17.10 -49.31 14.81
CA ASP A 76 -16.69 -48.19 15.66
C ASP A 76 -15.29 -47.65 15.25
N ASP A 77 -14.45 -48.50 14.66
CA ASP A 77 -13.21 -48.16 13.96
C ASP A 77 -13.35 -47.13 12.81
N ASP A 78 -14.36 -47.25 11.94
CA ASP A 78 -14.61 -46.31 10.84
C ASP A 78 -15.07 -44.94 11.36
N TYR A 79 -15.82 -44.93 12.47
CA TYR A 79 -16.23 -43.70 13.15
C TYR A 79 -15.04 -43.02 13.83
N MET A 80 -14.19 -43.79 14.53
CA MET A 80 -12.96 -43.29 15.14
C MET A 80 -12.01 -42.73 14.08
N ALA A 81 -11.85 -43.42 12.94
CA ALA A 81 -11.01 -42.95 11.83
C ALA A 81 -11.51 -41.62 11.22
N PHE A 82 -12.82 -41.38 11.18
CA PHE A 82 -13.38 -40.11 10.73
C PHE A 82 -13.08 -38.97 11.72
N LEU A 83 -13.27 -39.21 13.02
CA LEU A 83 -12.95 -38.23 14.06
C LEU A 83 -11.45 -37.90 14.07
N ASP A 84 -10.60 -38.92 14.00
CA ASP A 84 -9.15 -38.74 13.97
C ASP A 84 -8.69 -37.99 12.73
N LYS A 85 -9.28 -38.29 11.57
CA LYS A 85 -8.99 -37.56 10.33
C LYS A 85 -9.42 -36.10 10.41
N ALA A 86 -10.62 -35.81 10.91
CA ALA A 86 -11.10 -34.44 11.06
C ALA A 86 -10.24 -33.63 12.05
N ASN A 87 -9.84 -34.24 13.17
CA ASN A 87 -8.97 -33.60 14.15
C ASN A 87 -7.56 -33.38 13.60
N LYS A 88 -7.04 -34.32 12.80
CA LYS A 88 -5.75 -34.20 12.12
C LYS A 88 -5.78 -33.09 11.06
N ASP A 89 -6.79 -33.06 10.20
CA ASP A 89 -6.96 -32.01 9.18
C ASP A 89 -7.11 -30.62 9.82
N LEU A 90 -7.85 -30.52 10.93
CA LEU A 90 -7.97 -29.27 11.69
C LEU A 90 -6.63 -28.86 12.34
N SER A 91 -5.91 -29.80 12.93
CA SER A 91 -4.60 -29.53 13.55
C SER A 91 -3.55 -29.13 12.51
N GLU A 92 -3.53 -29.79 11.36
CA GLU A 92 -2.67 -29.44 10.23
C GLU A 92 -3.05 -28.07 9.64
N GLY A 93 -4.35 -27.79 9.48
CA GLY A 93 -4.85 -26.49 9.03
C GLY A 93 -4.47 -25.36 10.00
N GLN A 94 -4.60 -25.60 11.30
CA GLN A 94 -4.16 -24.65 12.34
C GLN A 94 -2.64 -24.48 12.36
N ALA A 95 -1.87 -25.54 12.16
CA ALA A 95 -0.41 -25.47 12.08
C ALA A 95 0.05 -24.65 10.86
N ARG A 96 -0.59 -24.85 9.70
CA ARG A 96 -0.33 -24.07 8.48
C ARG A 96 -0.70 -22.61 8.66
N ALA A 97 -1.90 -22.32 9.17
CA ALA A 97 -2.34 -20.94 9.45
C ALA A 97 -1.44 -20.25 10.50
N ARG A 98 -0.91 -21.00 11.47
CA ARG A 98 0.05 -20.48 12.44
C ARG A 98 1.41 -20.22 11.81
N ALA A 99 1.89 -21.10 10.95
CA ALA A 99 3.14 -20.92 10.21
C ALA A 99 3.06 -19.70 9.28
N GLU A 100 1.97 -19.56 8.52
CA GLU A 100 1.68 -18.39 7.69
C GLU A 100 1.66 -17.12 8.54
N ARG A 101 0.86 -17.07 9.62
CA ARG A 101 0.86 -15.88 10.51
C ARG A 101 2.23 -15.54 11.09
N GLN A 102 3.07 -16.55 11.36
CA GLN A 102 4.39 -16.34 11.95
C GLN A 102 5.42 -15.86 10.92
N GLU A 103 5.27 -16.27 9.66
CA GLU A 103 6.01 -15.75 8.51
C GLU A 103 5.57 -14.31 8.20
N THR A 104 4.25 -14.07 8.11
CA THR A 104 3.67 -12.74 7.95
C THR A 104 4.07 -11.80 9.10
N ALA A 105 4.11 -12.27 10.35
CA ALA A 105 4.51 -11.45 11.49
C ALA A 105 5.99 -11.03 11.46
N LYS A 106 6.87 -11.83 10.84
CA LYS A 106 8.27 -11.46 10.63
C LYS A 106 8.45 -10.46 9.49
N THR A 107 7.51 -10.44 8.54
CA THR A 107 7.47 -9.48 7.43
C THR A 107 6.55 -8.28 7.69
N ALA A 108 5.93 -8.17 8.87
CA ALA A 108 4.76 -7.30 9.08
C ALA A 108 5.04 -5.85 9.49
N THR A 109 6.23 -5.48 9.96
CA THR A 109 6.44 -4.10 10.44
C THR A 109 7.65 -3.47 9.77
N LEU A 110 7.36 -2.53 8.86
CA LEU A 110 8.38 -1.69 8.23
C LEU A 110 8.70 -0.54 9.18
N LYS A 111 9.98 -0.21 9.26
CA LYS A 111 10.44 0.91 10.06
C LYS A 111 9.92 2.21 9.44
N THR A 112 9.24 3.02 10.26
CA THR A 112 8.55 4.23 9.80
C THR A 112 9.16 5.50 10.40
N VAL A 113 9.56 5.44 11.67
CA VAL A 113 10.14 6.57 12.41
C VAL A 113 11.45 6.14 13.05
N ASP A 114 12.50 6.94 12.86
CA ASP A 114 13.79 6.78 13.52
C ASP A 114 13.82 7.42 14.90
N ASP A 115 14.60 6.84 15.82
CA ASP A 115 14.83 7.44 17.13
C ASP A 115 15.41 8.85 16.95
N TRP A 116 14.76 9.85 17.58
CA TRP A 116 15.12 11.27 17.54
C TRP A 116 14.85 12.00 16.22
N SER A 117 13.96 11.46 15.39
CA SER A 117 13.56 12.11 14.16
C SER A 117 12.50 13.19 14.43
N ASP A 118 12.79 14.43 14.02
CA ASP A 118 11.81 15.51 14.06
C ASP A 118 10.83 15.30 12.89
N VAL A 119 9.54 15.35 13.19
CA VAL A 119 8.49 15.15 12.19
C VAL A 119 7.85 16.51 11.93
N PRO A 120 7.94 17.05 10.71
CA PRO A 120 7.32 18.32 10.36
C PRO A 120 5.83 18.34 10.70
N LYS A 121 5.37 19.42 11.37
CA LYS A 121 3.98 19.55 11.82
C LYS A 121 2.97 19.47 10.67
N VAL A 122 3.34 19.95 9.49
CA VAL A 122 2.49 19.94 8.28
C VAL A 122 2.15 18.50 7.89
N VAL A 123 3.12 17.60 7.94
CA VAL A 123 2.92 16.16 7.66
C VAL A 123 2.07 15.50 8.75
N GLN A 124 2.31 15.83 10.02
CA GLN A 124 1.52 15.30 11.13
C GLN A 124 0.03 15.70 11.03
N ASP A 125 -0.25 16.94 10.63
CA ASP A 125 -1.62 17.43 10.50
C ASP A 125 -2.35 16.71 9.38
N VAL A 126 -1.73 16.57 8.21
CA VAL A 126 -2.34 15.83 7.10
C VAL A 126 -2.55 14.37 7.43
N CYS A 127 -1.61 13.72 8.14
CA CYS A 127 -1.79 12.32 8.54
C CYS A 127 -2.98 12.10 9.49
N ARG A 128 -3.39 13.13 10.25
CA ARG A 128 -4.56 13.05 11.14
C ARG A 128 -5.89 13.33 10.43
N ASN A 129 -5.84 14.13 9.36
CA ASN A 129 -7.03 14.65 8.71
C ASN A 129 -7.42 13.86 7.46
N GLU A 130 -6.45 13.20 6.82
CA GLU A 130 -6.66 12.43 5.60
C GLU A 130 -6.57 10.92 5.89
N VAL A 131 -7.36 10.15 5.15
CA VAL A 131 -7.41 8.68 5.21
C VAL A 131 -7.21 8.16 3.81
N TYR A 132 -6.41 7.11 3.67
CA TYR A 132 -6.20 6.44 2.39
C TYR A 132 -7.37 5.49 2.12
N VAL A 133 -8.15 5.84 1.11
CA VAL A 133 -9.34 5.09 0.69
C VAL A 133 -8.89 3.87 -0.11
N SER A 134 -8.96 2.71 0.53
CA SER A 134 -8.77 1.38 -0.06
C SER A 134 -9.83 0.44 0.52
N GLU A 135 -9.75 -0.88 0.28
CA GLU A 135 -10.70 -1.82 0.89
C GLU A 135 -10.71 -1.75 2.44
N ALA A 136 -9.63 -1.28 3.06
CA ALA A 136 -9.47 -1.19 4.51
C ALA A 136 -9.59 0.24 5.11
N ASP A 137 -9.72 1.29 4.29
CA ASP A 137 -9.77 2.71 4.74
C ASP A 137 -8.76 3.04 5.86
N GLU A 138 -7.47 3.03 5.53
CA GLU A 138 -6.37 3.12 6.51
C GLU A 138 -5.91 4.58 6.70
N PRO A 139 -5.65 5.03 7.94
CA PRO A 139 -5.10 6.36 8.18
C PRO A 139 -3.66 6.46 7.67
N PHE A 140 -3.23 7.67 7.35
CA PHE A 140 -1.82 7.91 7.05
C PHE A 140 -0.98 7.89 8.34
N GLU A 141 0.16 7.22 8.29
CA GLU A 141 1.18 7.22 9.34
C GLU A 141 2.34 8.14 8.96
N VAL A 142 2.89 8.82 9.97
CA VAL A 142 4.01 9.74 9.78
C VAL A 142 5.32 9.00 9.56
N VAL A 143 6.11 9.46 8.58
CA VAL A 143 7.41 8.90 8.22
C VAL A 143 8.50 9.92 8.54
N SER A 144 9.54 9.49 9.24
CA SER A 144 10.77 10.26 9.41
C SER A 144 11.96 9.33 9.65
N LEU A 145 12.75 9.11 8.60
CA LEU A 145 13.83 8.12 8.55
C LEU A 145 15.16 8.81 8.25
N LYS A 146 16.24 8.40 8.92
CA LYS A 146 17.58 9.00 8.69
C LYS A 146 18.14 8.54 7.36
N TRP A 147 18.55 9.49 6.52
CA TRP A 147 19.02 9.21 5.17
C TRP A 147 20.23 10.06 4.80
N HIS A 148 21.37 9.40 4.62
CA HIS A 148 22.64 10.04 4.26
C HIS A 148 23.07 9.73 2.81
N GLY A 149 22.10 9.61 1.91
CA GLY A 149 22.37 9.46 0.48
C GLY A 149 23.12 10.67 -0.07
N LYS A 150 23.99 10.43 -1.05
CA LYS A 150 24.81 11.50 -1.64
C LYS A 150 24.00 12.50 -2.45
N ASP A 151 22.90 12.08 -3.08
CA ASP A 151 22.06 12.95 -3.90
C ASP A 151 20.59 12.46 -3.92
N GLY A 152 19.71 13.16 -3.23
CA GLY A 152 18.26 12.98 -3.35
C GLY A 152 17.66 11.81 -2.58
N LEU A 153 16.52 11.32 -3.07
CA LEU A 153 15.74 10.24 -2.48
C LEU A 153 16.34 8.85 -2.81
N PRO A 154 16.22 7.87 -1.90
CA PRO A 154 16.79 6.53 -2.07
C PRO A 154 16.22 5.80 -3.30
N ASN A 155 17.01 4.90 -3.90
CA ASN A 155 16.48 3.97 -4.91
C ASN A 155 15.66 2.85 -4.24
N GLU A 156 15.09 1.92 -5.02
CA GLU A 156 14.24 0.82 -4.55
C GLU A 156 14.94 -0.02 -3.46
N PHE A 157 16.19 -0.40 -3.74
CA PHE A 157 17.02 -1.18 -2.83
C PHE A 157 17.49 -0.37 -1.61
N GLU A 158 17.86 0.88 -1.88
CA GLU A 158 18.06 2.03 -0.98
C GLU A 158 17.02 2.05 0.14
N PHE A 159 15.80 2.18 -0.34
CA PHE A 159 14.59 2.37 0.44
C PHE A 159 14.23 1.10 1.19
N ALA A 160 14.30 -0.07 0.55
CA ALA A 160 14.08 -1.37 1.20
C ALA A 160 15.00 -1.58 2.41
N LYS A 161 16.28 -1.18 2.31
CA LYS A 161 17.20 -1.20 3.46
C LYS A 161 16.82 -0.19 4.53
N LEU A 162 16.42 1.02 4.12
CA LEU A 162 16.06 2.10 5.04
C LEU A 162 14.87 1.74 5.94
N ILE A 163 13.87 1.06 5.38
CA ILE A 163 12.66 0.60 6.09
C ILE A 163 12.87 -0.73 6.83
N ASN A 164 14.10 -1.26 6.88
CA ASN A 164 14.43 -2.59 7.42
C ASN A 164 13.58 -3.72 6.81
N HIS A 165 13.41 -3.72 5.48
CA HIS A 165 12.74 -4.81 4.78
C HIS A 165 13.46 -6.14 5.05
N TRP A 166 12.69 -7.22 5.23
CA TRP A 166 13.24 -8.55 5.60
C TRP A 166 14.14 -9.14 4.51
N ALA A 167 13.90 -8.78 3.26
CA ALA A 167 14.71 -9.17 2.11
C ALA A 167 14.85 -7.96 1.17
N PRO A 168 15.85 -7.09 1.34
CA PRO A 168 15.96 -5.86 0.55
C PRO A 168 16.29 -6.13 -0.93
N GLU A 169 16.98 -7.22 -1.22
CA GLU A 169 17.42 -7.60 -2.58
C GLU A 169 16.29 -8.12 -3.46
N SER A 170 15.23 -8.63 -2.83
CA SER A 170 14.04 -9.18 -3.50
C SER A 170 12.77 -8.46 -3.04
N ALA A 171 12.90 -7.23 -2.52
CA ALA A 171 11.76 -6.44 -2.08
C ALA A 171 10.95 -6.01 -3.31
N ASP A 172 9.64 -6.15 -3.25
CA ASP A 172 8.72 -5.60 -4.25
C ASP A 172 8.56 -4.11 -3.97
N VAL A 173 9.45 -3.28 -4.55
CA VAL A 173 9.46 -1.84 -4.36
C VAL A 173 9.43 -1.16 -5.72
N ASP A 174 8.38 -0.40 -5.98
CA ASP A 174 8.23 0.42 -7.18
C ASP A 174 8.29 1.91 -6.82
N ILE A 175 8.97 2.70 -7.64
CA ILE A 175 8.96 4.17 -7.55
C ILE A 175 7.93 4.71 -8.54
N LEU A 176 6.95 5.45 -8.02
CA LEU A 176 5.87 6.07 -8.77
C LEU A 176 5.96 7.59 -8.69
N ASP A 177 5.48 8.26 -9.74
CA ASP A 177 5.25 9.70 -9.71
C ASP A 177 4.02 10.02 -8.82
N PRO A 178 4.10 11.03 -7.94
CA PRO A 178 2.98 11.37 -7.06
C PRO A 178 1.68 11.73 -7.77
N LEU A 179 1.76 12.38 -8.94
CA LEU A 179 0.59 12.81 -9.70
C LEU A 179 -0.03 11.64 -10.46
N ASP A 180 0.80 10.72 -10.97
CA ASP A 180 0.31 9.50 -11.60
C ASP A 180 -0.36 8.57 -10.58
N TRP A 181 0.20 8.46 -9.38
CA TRP A 181 -0.38 7.68 -8.28
C TRP A 181 -1.73 8.23 -7.79
N ASP A 182 -1.88 9.55 -7.70
CA ASP A 182 -3.14 10.18 -7.26
C ASP A 182 -4.19 10.28 -8.41
N SER A 183 -3.82 9.90 -9.63
CA SER A 183 -4.72 9.97 -10.79
C SER A 183 -5.71 8.80 -10.85
N PRO A 184 -6.95 9.01 -11.34
CA PRO A 184 -7.51 10.25 -11.89
C PRO A 184 -8.25 11.13 -10.86
N ARG A 185 -8.26 10.75 -9.58
CA ARG A 185 -9.14 11.38 -8.58
C ARG A 185 -8.54 12.65 -7.96
N GLY A 186 -7.21 12.76 -7.90
CA GLY A 186 -6.54 13.91 -7.32
C GLY A 186 -6.87 14.13 -5.84
N GLN A 187 -7.15 13.06 -5.09
CA GLN A 187 -7.67 13.14 -3.73
C GLN A 187 -6.57 13.50 -2.73
N TYR A 188 -5.35 13.03 -2.98
CA TYR A 188 -4.22 13.12 -2.06
C TYR A 188 -3.27 14.27 -2.38
N THR A 189 -3.69 15.21 -3.23
CA THR A 189 -2.91 16.42 -3.55
C THR A 189 -2.47 17.18 -2.30
N LYS A 190 -3.31 17.23 -1.24
CA LYS A 190 -2.93 17.84 0.04
C LYS A 190 -1.78 17.11 0.73
N VAL A 191 -1.76 15.78 0.65
CA VAL A 191 -0.66 14.95 1.19
C VAL A 191 0.62 15.26 0.44
N ILE A 192 0.55 15.27 -0.89
CA ILE A 192 1.70 15.57 -1.76
C ILE A 192 2.26 16.97 -1.47
N GLU A 193 1.41 17.99 -1.37
CA GLU A 193 1.84 19.36 -1.08
C GLU A 193 2.39 19.53 0.34
N ALA A 194 1.79 18.88 1.34
CA ALA A 194 2.31 18.90 2.71
C ALA A 194 3.69 18.24 2.82
N VAL A 195 3.90 17.12 2.11
CA VAL A 195 5.20 16.46 2.03
C VAL A 195 6.19 17.36 1.28
N ARG A 196 5.80 17.98 0.16
CA ARG A 196 6.65 18.94 -0.55
C ARG A 196 7.07 20.14 0.31
N GLU A 197 6.14 20.68 1.10
CA GLU A 197 6.40 21.78 2.03
C GLU A 197 7.42 21.36 3.10
N ALA A 198 7.28 20.16 3.66
CA ALA A 198 8.24 19.60 4.60
C ALA A 198 9.66 19.46 4.00
N GLY A 199 9.75 19.11 2.72
CA GLY A 199 11.01 19.05 1.97
C GLY A 199 11.51 20.40 1.45
N ARG A 200 10.85 21.51 1.79
CA ARG A 200 11.18 22.88 1.30
C ARG A 200 11.25 22.97 -0.23
N GLY A 201 10.38 22.24 -0.91
CA GLY A 201 10.31 22.20 -2.38
C GLY A 201 11.21 21.16 -3.04
N ASN A 202 11.79 20.23 -2.25
CA ASN A 202 12.49 19.06 -2.79
C ASN A 202 11.53 18.14 -3.56
N ASP A 203 12.13 17.22 -4.32
CA ASP A 203 11.40 16.18 -5.06
C ASP A 203 10.55 15.32 -4.11
N VAL A 204 9.36 14.95 -4.57
CA VAL A 204 8.44 14.05 -3.84
C VAL A 204 8.28 12.80 -4.68
N ARG A 205 8.40 11.63 -4.05
CA ARG A 205 8.17 10.34 -4.71
C ARG A 205 7.21 9.50 -3.90
N VAL A 206 6.56 8.56 -4.60
CA VAL A 206 5.74 7.53 -3.98
C VAL A 206 6.44 6.20 -4.13
N TYR A 207 6.75 5.53 -3.03
CA TYR A 207 7.23 4.16 -3.05
C TYR A 207 6.06 3.23 -2.76
N ARG A 208 5.77 2.30 -3.67
CA ARG A 208 4.85 1.20 -3.43
C ARG A 208 5.68 0.01 -2.95
N VAL A 209 5.39 -0.49 -1.74
CA VAL A 209 6.12 -1.60 -1.14
C VAL A 209 5.18 -2.77 -0.88
N GLY A 210 5.38 -3.89 -1.57
CA GLY A 210 4.63 -5.11 -1.34
C GLY A 210 4.93 -5.72 0.02
N ARG A 211 3.90 -5.99 0.83
CA ARG A 211 4.04 -6.72 2.10
C ARG A 211 3.83 -8.20 1.92
N ASP A 212 2.75 -8.55 1.24
CA ASP A 212 2.35 -9.90 0.91
C ASP A 212 1.49 -9.88 -0.37
N HIS A 213 0.71 -10.94 -0.59
CA HIS A 213 -0.08 -11.10 -1.81
C HIS A 213 -1.21 -10.08 -1.99
N THR A 214 -1.73 -9.51 -0.90
CA THR A 214 -2.88 -8.61 -0.97
C THR A 214 -2.63 -7.26 -0.32
N ARG A 215 -1.50 -7.06 0.34
CA ARG A 215 -1.20 -5.82 1.06
C ARG A 215 0.01 -5.12 0.49
N VAL A 216 -0.14 -3.82 0.27
CA VAL A 216 0.93 -2.92 -0.16
C VAL A 216 0.96 -1.70 0.74
N GLU A 217 2.14 -1.13 0.93
CA GLU A 217 2.29 0.16 1.61
C GLU A 217 2.71 1.21 0.60
N TYR A 218 1.95 2.30 0.53
CA TYR A 218 2.30 3.49 -0.23
C TYR A 218 3.04 4.47 0.68
N TRP A 219 4.21 4.93 0.26
CA TRP A 219 5.04 5.86 0.99
C TRP A 219 5.25 7.12 0.17
N VAL A 220 4.54 8.20 0.52
CA VAL A 220 4.69 9.53 -0.09
C VAL A 220 5.76 10.29 0.69
N VAL A 221 6.95 10.43 0.13
CA VAL A 221 8.10 10.94 0.87
C VAL A 221 8.93 11.97 0.08
N THR A 222 9.65 12.79 0.82
CA THR A 222 10.63 13.75 0.31
C THR A 222 11.91 13.71 1.14
N SER A 223 12.99 14.26 0.60
CA SER A 223 14.21 14.47 1.36
C SER A 223 14.16 15.79 2.13
N GLU A 224 14.65 15.80 3.36
CA GLU A 224 14.80 16.98 4.20
C GLU A 224 16.11 16.86 4.97
N GLU A 225 17.06 17.78 4.82
CA GLU A 225 18.28 17.92 5.65
C GLU A 225 18.91 16.60 6.20
N GLY A 226 19.10 15.58 5.36
CA GLY A 226 19.70 14.29 5.76
C GLY A 226 18.73 13.27 6.38
N ARG A 227 17.43 13.44 6.12
CA ARG A 227 16.35 12.49 6.43
C ARG A 227 15.36 12.42 5.29
N VAL A 228 14.55 11.37 5.31
CA VAL A 228 13.38 11.17 4.46
C VAL A 228 12.16 11.37 5.34
N VAL A 229 11.31 12.32 4.98
CA VAL A 229 10.08 12.65 5.72
C VAL A 229 8.87 12.52 4.82
N GLY A 230 7.74 12.13 5.39
CA GLY A 230 6.52 11.97 4.60
C GLY A 230 5.39 11.27 5.32
N ALA A 231 4.47 10.73 4.53
CA ALA A 231 3.32 9.97 5.00
C ALA A 231 3.33 8.60 4.34
N LYS A 232 2.90 7.57 5.05
CA LYS A 232 2.63 6.25 4.47
C LYS A 232 1.21 5.81 4.75
N ALA A 233 0.67 4.91 3.92
CA ALA A 233 -0.60 4.26 4.19
C ALA A 233 -0.55 2.80 3.73
N LEU A 234 -1.25 1.94 4.48
CA LEU A 234 -1.48 0.56 4.08
C LEU A 234 -2.67 0.50 3.12
N ALA A 235 -2.56 -0.33 2.10
CA ALA A 235 -3.63 -0.59 1.14
C ALA A 235 -3.78 -2.08 0.91
N ILE A 236 -5.02 -2.51 0.67
CA ILE A 236 -5.33 -3.86 0.24
C ILE A 236 -5.67 -3.84 -1.25
N GLU A 237 -4.93 -4.63 -2.04
CA GLU A 237 -5.09 -4.84 -3.47
C GLU A 237 -5.40 -6.31 -3.71
N SER A 238 -6.47 -6.63 -4.44
CA SER A 238 -6.90 -8.00 -4.76
C SER A 238 -7.27 -8.13 -6.23
#